data_AF-A0A916U7L5-F1
#
_entry.id   AF-A0A916U7L5-F1
#
_cell.length_a   1.000
_cell.length_b   1.000
_cell.length_c   1.000
_cell.angle_alpha   90.00
_cell.angle_beta   90.00
_cell.angle_gamma   90.00
#
_symmetry.space_group_name_H-M   'P 1'
#
loop_
_entity.id
_entity.type
_entity.pdbx_description
1 polymer ?
#
loop_
_entity_poly.entity_id
_entity_poly.type
_entity_poly.pdbx_seq_one_letter_code
_entity_poly.pdbx_strand_id
1 'polypeptide(L)'
;MMNRTYRECALADRYILVLDHFVLEIFDARGPAKRWHVSQVGVEANVQEPDLLLKVGVRLPNGGISDRGEYTELIVPLSERAQVHEFFAAIRGARQGGTEF
;
A
#
# COMPACT_ATOMS: atom_id res chain seq x y z
N MET A 1 -23.43 5.23 12.29
CA MET A 1 -22.46 4.17 12.62
C MET A 1 -21.33 4.30 11.61
N MET A 2 -20.16 4.82 12.00
CA MET A 2 -19.02 4.91 11.09
C MET A 2 -18.47 3.50 10.85
N ASN A 3 -18.64 3.00 9.63
CA ASN A 3 -18.14 1.70 9.23
C ASN A 3 -16.61 1.82 9.07
N ARG A 4 -15.84 1.49 10.12
CA ARG A 4 -14.37 1.51 10.08
C ARG A 4 -13.90 0.46 9.07
N THR A 5 -13.40 0.90 7.92
CA THR A 5 -12.82 -0.01 6.92
C THR A 5 -11.56 -0.64 7.50
N TYR A 6 -11.60 -1.95 7.75
CA TYR A 6 -10.44 -2.72 8.19
C TYR A 6 -10.15 -3.82 7.17
N ARG A 7 -8.91 -3.88 6.68
CA ARG A 7 -8.46 -4.96 5.80
C ARG A 7 -6.98 -5.24 6.03
N GLU A 8 -6.64 -6.52 6.09
CA GLU A 8 -5.27 -7.00 6.16
C GLU A 8 -4.93 -7.82 4.91
N CYS A 9 -3.66 -7.81 4.53
CA CYS A 9 -3.12 -8.63 3.45
C CYS A 9 -1.69 -9.04 3.80
N ALA A 10 -1.49 -10.33 4.04
CA ALA A 10 -0.17 -10.92 4.20
C ALA A 10 0.43 -11.24 2.82
N LEU A 11 1.69 -10.89 2.60
CA LEU A 11 2.40 -11.09 1.34
C LEU A 11 3.81 -11.64 1.58
N ALA A 12 4.26 -12.51 0.68
CA ALA A 12 5.62 -13.05 0.60
C ALA A 12 6.14 -13.67 1.91
N ASP A 13 5.24 -14.12 2.78
CA ASP A 13 5.54 -14.58 4.16
C ASP A 13 6.34 -13.56 5.01
N ARG A 14 6.36 -12.29 4.59
CA ARG A 14 7.26 -11.28 5.15
C ARG A 14 6.56 -9.97 5.48
N TYR A 15 5.57 -9.60 4.69
CA TYR A 15 4.90 -8.32 4.80
C TYR A 15 3.46 -8.49 5.25
N ILE A 16 3.00 -7.61 6.12
CA ILE A 16 1.58 -7.45 6.44
C ILE A 16 1.19 -6.03 6.07
N LEU A 17 0.25 -5.89 5.15
CA LEU A 17 -0.31 -4.61 4.77
C LEU A 17 -1.66 -4.46 5.46
N VAL A 18 -1.86 -3.35 6.15
CA VAL A 18 -3.08 -3.05 6.89
C VAL A 18 -3.68 -1.75 6.37
N LEU A 19 -4.93 -1.82 5.93
CA LEU A 19 -5.77 -0.66 5.71
C LEU A 19 -6.70 -0.53 6.92
N ASP A 20 -6.48 0.52 7.69
CA ASP A 20 -7.32 0.89 8.82
C ASP A 20 -7.90 2.28 8.62
N HIS A 21 -9.19 2.35 8.30
CA HIS A 21 -9.92 3.57 7.97
C HIS A 21 -9.27 4.31 6.78
N PHE A 22 -8.51 5.38 7.04
CA PHE A 22 -7.79 6.16 6.04
C PHE A 22 -6.27 6.03 6.16
N VAL A 23 -5.80 4.97 6.81
CA VAL A 23 -4.39 4.75 7.08
C VAL A 23 -3.95 3.45 6.44
N LEU A 24 -2.87 3.52 5.67
CA LEU A 24 -2.10 2.35 5.26
C LEU A 24 -0.93 2.19 6.23
N GLU A 25 -0.79 1.00 6.78
CA GLU A 25 0.38 0.58 7.56
C GLU A 25 0.99 -0.67 6.92
N ILE A 26 2.31 -0.70 6.80
CA ILE A 26 3.07 -1.81 6.23
C ILE A 26 4.06 -2.28 7.29
N PHE A 27 3.90 -3.53 7.69
CA PHE A 27 4.82 -4.23 8.56
C PHE A 27 5.76 -5.07 7.70
N ASP A 28 7.07 -4.89 7.87
CA ASP A 28 8.10 -5.75 7.33
C ASP A 28 8.74 -6.51 8.49
N ALA A 29 8.80 -7.84 8.42
CA ALA A 29 9.46 -8.67 9.44
C ALA A 29 10.92 -8.26 9.73
N ARG A 30 11.56 -7.50 8.83
CA ARG A 30 12.96 -7.07 8.95
C ARG A 30 13.15 -5.60 9.36
N GLY A 31 12.08 -4.83 9.54
CA GLY A 31 12.19 -3.38 9.72
C GLY A 31 11.05 -2.77 10.53
N PRO A 32 11.13 -1.46 10.83
CA PRO A 32 10.03 -0.76 11.46
C PRO A 32 8.82 -0.69 10.53
N ALA A 33 7.64 -0.71 11.12
CA ALA A 33 6.40 -0.46 10.39
C ALA A 33 6.41 0.96 9.82
N LYS A 34 5.87 1.11 8.60
CA LYS A 34 5.72 2.41 7.94
C LYS A 34 4.27 2.72 7.70
N ARG A 35 3.91 3.99 7.85
CA ARG A 35 2.52 4.44 7.89
C ARG A 35 2.31 5.66 7.00
N TRP A 36 1.22 5.64 6.24
CA TRP A 36 0.77 6.78 5.44
C TRP A 36 -0.73 6.97 5.54
N HIS A 37 -1.18 8.22 5.35
CA HIS A 37 -2.58 8.49 5.09
C HIS A 37 -2.91 8.15 3.63
N VAL A 38 -4.05 7.49 3.37
CA VAL A 38 -4.43 7.01 2.03
C VAL A 38 -4.62 8.14 1.01
N SER A 39 -4.86 9.37 1.46
CA SER A 39 -4.93 10.54 0.56
C SER A 39 -3.58 10.94 -0.02
N GLN A 40 -2.48 10.59 0.65
CA GLN A 40 -1.12 10.96 0.27
C GLN A 40 -0.34 9.79 -0.32
N VAL A 41 -0.83 8.56 -0.19
CA VAL A 41 -0.09 7.37 -0.62
C VAL A 41 -0.15 7.17 -2.14
N GLY A 42 0.99 6.77 -2.70
CA GLY A 42 1.13 6.28 -4.06
C GLY A 42 1.78 4.90 -4.05
N VAL A 43 1.58 4.18 -5.16
CA VAL A 43 2.17 2.86 -5.39
C VAL A 43 2.68 2.81 -6.82
N GLU A 44 3.94 2.45 -6.97
CA GLU A 44 4.54 2.07 -8.25
C GLU A 44 4.76 0.57 -8.22
N ALA A 45 4.43 -0.11 -9.32
CA ALA A 45 4.59 -1.55 -9.45
C ALA A 45 5.40 -1.84 -10.71
N ASN A 46 6.48 -2.60 -10.56
CA ASN A 46 7.33 -3.04 -11.65
C ASN A 46 7.44 -4.58 -11.61
N VAL A 47 7.14 -5.22 -12.74
CA VAL A 47 7.27 -6.68 -12.86
C VAL A 47 8.73 -7.01 -13.12
N GLN A 48 9.32 -7.81 -12.24
CA GLN A 48 10.69 -8.31 -12.36
C GLN A 48 10.67 -9.82 -12.15
N GLU A 49 10.30 -10.57 -13.18
CA GLU A 49 10.08 -12.02 -13.07
C GLU A 49 11.26 -12.73 -12.40
N PRO A 50 11.02 -13.57 -11.36
CA PRO A 50 9.73 -14.15 -10.93
C PRO A 50 8.91 -13.28 -9.94
N ASP A 51 9.35 -12.06 -9.67
CA ASP A 51 8.84 -11.18 -8.62
C ASP A 51 8.07 -9.96 -9.18
N LEU A 52 7.33 -9.33 -8.29
CA LEU A 52 6.70 -8.03 -8.44
C LEU A 52 7.34 -7.09 -7.42
N LEU A 53 8.05 -6.08 -7.92
CA LEU A 53 8.60 -5.02 -7.08
C LEU A 53 7.55 -3.92 -6.91
N LEU A 54 7.16 -3.65 -5.67
CA LEU A 54 6.24 -2.58 -5.31
C LEU A 54 7.01 -1.51 -4.56
N LYS A 55 6.86 -0.25 -4.98
CA LYS A 55 7.33 0.91 -4.23
C LYS A 55 6.13 1.68 -3.70
N VAL A 56 6.02 1.78 -2.38
CA VAL A 56 4.93 2.47 -1.69
C VAL A 56 5.49 3.67 -0.94
N GLY A 57 4.86 4.83 -1.07
CA GLY A 57 5.30 6.01 -0.35
C GLY A 57 4.41 7.22 -0.64
N VAL A 58 4.91 8.42 -0.32
CA VAL A 58 4.18 9.65 -0.60
C VAL A 58 4.12 9.90 -2.11
N ARG A 59 2.90 10.05 -2.62
CA ARG A 59 2.62 10.38 -4.02
C ARG A 59 2.97 11.84 -4.30
N LEU A 60 3.76 12.05 -5.35
CA LEU A 60 4.08 13.36 -5.88
C LEU A 60 2.99 13.88 -6.83
N PRO A 61 2.91 15.21 -7.07
CA PRO A 61 1.95 15.78 -8.02
C PRO A 61 2.09 15.25 -9.45
N ASN A 62 3.29 14.84 -9.86
CA ASN A 62 3.57 14.22 -11.16
C ASN A 62 3.15 12.74 -11.23
N GLY A 63 2.59 12.18 -10.15
CA GLY A 63 2.13 10.80 -10.08
C GLY A 63 3.17 9.79 -9.58
N GLY A 64 4.45 10.16 -9.51
CA GLY A 64 5.52 9.30 -8.99
C GLY A 64 5.56 9.22 -7.46
N ILE A 65 6.51 8.46 -6.93
CA ILE A 65 6.76 8.36 -5.48
C ILE A 65 7.93 9.25 -5.08
N SER A 66 7.79 9.93 -3.94
CA SER A 66 8.85 10.76 -3.38
C SER A 66 10.06 9.93 -2.98
N ASP A 67 11.21 10.20 -3.59
CA ASP A 67 12.51 9.63 -3.20
C ASP A 67 13.13 10.30 -1.97
N ARG A 68 12.57 11.45 -1.55
CA ARG A 68 13.06 12.25 -0.40
C ARG A 68 12.24 12.03 0.88
N GLY A 69 11.29 11.10 0.87
CA GLY A 69 10.44 10.78 2.02
C GLY A 69 10.57 9.31 2.45
N GLU A 70 9.85 8.93 3.50
CA GLU A 70 9.70 7.52 3.86
C GLU A 70 8.91 6.81 2.75
N TYR A 71 9.62 6.01 1.96
CA TYR A 71 9.06 5.02 1.05
C TYR A 71 9.49 3.62 1.50
N THR A 72 8.80 2.60 1.02
CA THR A 72 9.19 1.22 1.23
C THR A 72 9.08 0.44 -0.07
N GLU A 73 10.01 -0.49 -0.24
CA GLU A 73 10.02 -1.42 -1.35
C GLU A 73 9.61 -2.80 -0.85
N LEU A 74 8.68 -3.43 -1.56
CA LEU A 74 8.22 -4.78 -1.29
C LEU A 74 8.58 -5.63 -2.50
N ILE A 75 9.22 -6.76 -2.23
CA ILE A 75 9.48 -7.79 -3.24
C ILE A 75 8.47 -8.89 -2.96
N VAL A 76 7.49 -9.07 -3.84
CA VAL A 76 6.44 -10.07 -3.66
C VAL A 76 6.42 -11.04 -4.84
N PRO A 77 6.16 -12.34 -4.61
CA PRO A 77 6.03 -13.31 -5.70
C PRO A 77 4.96 -12.86 -6.71
N LEU A 78 5.23 -13.02 -8.01
CA LEU A 78 4.26 -12.62 -9.04
C LEU A 78 2.93 -13.40 -8.93
N SER A 79 2.95 -14.60 -8.34
CA SER A 79 1.75 -15.39 -8.02
C SER A 79 0.79 -14.68 -7.06
N GLU A 80 1.27 -13.75 -6.23
CA GLU A 80 0.45 -12.98 -5.28
C GLU A 80 -0.07 -11.66 -5.86
N ARG A 81 0.23 -11.37 -7.14
CA ARG A 81 -0.19 -10.15 -7.83
C ARG A 81 -1.69 -9.84 -7.65
N ALA A 82 -2.56 -10.85 -7.74
CA ALA A 82 -4.00 -10.63 -7.59
C ALA A 82 -4.35 -10.05 -6.21
N GLN A 83 -3.77 -10.59 -5.13
CA GLN A 83 -3.99 -10.13 -3.76
C GLN A 83 -3.53 -8.68 -3.58
N VAL A 84 -2.36 -8.34 -4.14
CA VAL A 84 -1.82 -6.98 -4.18
C VAL A 84 -2.80 -6.01 -4.86
N HIS A 85 -3.31 -6.38 -6.04
CA HIS A 85 -4.26 -5.55 -6.78
C HIS A 85 -5.55 -5.33 -6.01
N GLU A 86 -6.13 -6.37 -5.40
CA GLU A 86 -7.35 -6.27 -4.61
C GLU A 86 -7.17 -5.38 -3.36
N PHE A 87 -6.03 -5.48 -2.69
CA PHE A 87 -5.72 -4.65 -1.52
C PHE A 87 -5.59 -3.17 -1.89
N PHE A 88 -4.83 -2.84 -2.94
CA PHE A 88 -4.68 -1.45 -3.37
C PHE A 88 -5.94 -0.87 -4.04
N ALA A 89 -6.82 -1.72 -4.58
CA ALA A 89 -8.17 -1.31 -4.98
C ALA A 89 -9.00 -0.85 -3.77
N ALA A 90 -8.91 -1.54 -2.63
CA ALA A 90 -9.59 -1.12 -1.39
C ALA A 90 -9.04 0.22 -0.86
N ILE A 91 -7.72 0.43 -0.91
CA ILE A 91 -7.11 1.73 -0.56
C ILE A 91 -7.64 2.85 -1.46
N ARG A 92 -7.74 2.60 -2.76
CA ARG A 92 -8.30 3.57 -3.72
C ARG A 92 -9.76 3.90 -3.39
N GLY A 93 -10.56 2.89 -3.00
CA GLY A 93 -11.93 3.07 -2.56
C GLY A 93 -12.03 3.91 -1.29
N ALA A 94 -11.23 3.61 -0.27
CA ALA A 94 -11.15 4.39 0.97
C ALA A 94 -10.79 5.85 0.70
N ARG A 95 -9.89 6.12 -0.25
CA ARG A 95 -9.56 7.49 -0.66
C ARG A 95 -10.75 8.26 -1.26
N GLN A 96 -11.63 7.60 -2.00
CA GLN A 96 -12.79 8.24 -2.65
C GLN A 96 -13.98 8.41 -1.71
N GLY A 97 -14.12 7.55 -0.70
CA GLY A 97 -15.16 7.64 0.32
C GLY A 97 -14.90 8.69 1.42
N GLY A 98 -13.75 9.37 1.40
CA GLY A 98 -13.40 10.43 2.35
C GLY A 98 -13.90 11.83 1.98
N THR A 99 -14.65 11.97 0.89
CA THR A 99 -15.24 13.25 0.45
C THR A 99 -16.73 13.27 0.82
N GLU A 100 -17.03 13.44 2.10
CA GLU A 100 -18.35 13.88 2.55
C GLU A 100 -18.20 15.22 3.27
N PHE A 101 -18.18 16.32 2.50
CA PHE A 101 -18.65 17.67 2.89
C PHE A 101 -18.95 18.47 1.61
#